data_AF-A0AAW2V3B3-F1
#
_entry.id   AF-A0AAW2V3B3-F1
#
_cell.length_a   1.000
_cell.length_b   1.000
_cell.length_c   1.000
_cell.angle_alpha   90.00
_cell.angle_beta   90.00
_cell.angle_gamma   90.00
#
_symmetry.space_group_name_H-M   'P 1'
#
loop_
_entity.id
_entity.type
_entity.pdbx_description
1 polymer ?
#
loop_
_entity_poly.entity_id
_entity_poly.type
_entity_poly.pdbx_seq_one_letter_code
_entity_poly.pdbx_strand_id
1 'polypeptide(L)'
;MKVNLEQCDFFVHIRDLPFNMMNLGVATLIGNKIGSFKDIEMNKVGCSWGAALCIRVGLNVTQPLKRVLKVRSTSWEELLV
;
A
#
# COMPACT_ATOMS: atom_id res chain seq x y z
N MET A 1 2.39 7.71 32.31
CA MET A 1 2.66 7.14 30.97
C MET A 1 1.33 7.05 30.22
N LYS A 2 1.17 7.75 29.10
CA LYS A 2 -0.08 7.76 28.32
C LYS A 2 0.12 6.88 27.09
N VAL A 3 -0.69 5.83 26.95
CA VAL A 3 -0.62 4.92 25.78
C VAL A 3 -1.58 5.45 24.72
N ASN A 4 -1.12 5.58 23.47
CA ASN A 4 -1.95 5.97 22.35
C ASN A 4 -2.68 4.74 21.81
N LEU A 5 -4.02 4.72 21.92
CA LEU A 5 -4.90 3.66 21.41
C LEU A 5 -5.65 4.06 20.14
N GLU A 6 -5.41 5.26 19.63
CA GLU A 6 -6.08 5.79 18.43
C GLU A 6 -5.37 5.34 17.15
N GLN A 7 -4.11 4.90 17.24
CA GLN A 7 -3.31 4.46 16.10
C GLN A 7 -2.95 2.98 16.25
N CYS A 8 -3.14 2.22 15.17
CA CYS A 8 -2.77 0.81 15.12
C CYS A 8 -2.19 0.46 13.74
N ASP A 9 -1.13 -0.34 13.72
CA ASP A 9 -0.51 -0.81 12.48
C ASP A 9 -1.18 -2.11 12.01
N PHE A 10 -1.54 -2.16 10.73
CA PHE A 10 -2.10 -3.35 10.09
C PHE A 10 -1.30 -3.75 8.86
N PHE A 11 -1.25 -5.05 8.61
CA PHE A 11 -0.84 -5.60 7.31
C PHE A 11 -2.04 -5.58 6.37
N VAL A 12 -1.87 -4.93 5.22
CA VAL A 12 -2.90 -4.77 4.19
C VAL A 12 -2.46 -5.50 2.94
N HIS A 13 -3.23 -6.50 2.55
CA HIS A 13 -2.97 -7.28 1.34
C HIS A 13 -3.79 -6.71 0.18
N ILE A 14 -3.11 -6.11 -0.78
CA ILE A 14 -3.72 -5.56 -2.00
C ILE A 14 -3.69 -6.67 -3.05
N ARG A 15 -4.86 -7.21 -3.40
CA ARG A 15 -5.04 -8.26 -4.39
C ARG A 15 -5.44 -7.68 -5.75
N ASP A 16 -5.30 -8.49 -6.79
CA ASP A 16 -5.70 -8.18 -8.17
C ASP A 16 -5.03 -6.91 -8.74
N LEU A 17 -3.84 -6.59 -8.22
CA LEU A 17 -3.04 -5.49 -8.71
C LEU A 17 -2.21 -5.99 -9.92
N PRO A 18 -2.21 -5.28 -11.07
CA PRO A 18 -1.35 -5.62 -12.19
C PRO A 18 0.13 -5.69 -11.78
N PHE A 19 0.90 -6.61 -12.37
CA PHE A 19 2.29 -6.85 -11.97
C PHE A 19 3.17 -5.60 -12.08
N ASN A 20 2.99 -4.78 -13.13
CA ASN A 20 3.70 -3.51 -13.31
C ASN A 20 3.41 -2.47 -12.22
N MET A 21 2.34 -2.64 -11.45
CA MET A 21 1.96 -1.78 -10.32
C MET A 21 2.46 -2.31 -8.97
N MET A 22 3.07 -3.50 -8.89
CA MET A 22 3.59 -4.07 -7.65
C MET A 22 4.98 -3.52 -7.30
N ASN A 23 5.09 -2.19 -7.21
CA ASN A 23 6.35 -1.49 -6.93
C ASN A 23 6.23 -0.58 -5.69
N LEU A 24 7.38 -0.15 -5.15
CA LEU A 24 7.44 0.67 -3.94
C LEU A 24 6.69 2.01 -4.09
N GLY A 25 6.73 2.61 -5.27
CA GLY A 25 6.04 3.87 -5.55
C GLY A 25 4.52 3.73 -5.40
N VAL A 26 3.95 2.70 -6.01
CA VAL A 26 2.51 2.39 -5.90
C VAL A 26 2.16 1.94 -4.49
N ALA A 27 3.00 1.13 -3.84
CA ALA A 27 2.80 0.71 -2.45
C ALA A 27 2.72 1.91 -1.50
N THR A 28 3.64 2.85 -1.64
CA THR A 28 3.68 4.10 -0.86
C THR A 28 2.45 4.95 -1.15
N LEU A 29 2.05 5.08 -2.42
CA LEU A 29 0.87 5.83 -2.84
C LEU A 29 -0.42 5.25 -2.24
N ILE A 30 -0.62 3.93 -2.34
CA ILE A 30 -1.81 3.25 -1.81
C ILE A 30 -1.79 3.28 -0.29
N GLY A 31 -0.65 2.97 0.35
CA GLY A 31 -0.49 2.99 1.79
C GLY A 31 -0.83 4.35 2.40
N ASN A 32 -0.31 5.45 1.82
CA ASN A 32 -0.60 6.81 2.27
C ASN A 32 -2.04 7.26 1.99
N LYS A 33 -2.72 6.62 1.03
CA LYS A 33 -4.14 6.83 0.78
C LYS A 33 -5.01 6.08 1.79
N ILE A 34 -4.57 4.92 2.29
CA ILE A 34 -5.27 4.13 3.30
C ILE A 34 -5.06 4.73 4.69
N GLY A 35 -3.81 5.05 5.05
CA GLY A 35 -3.39 5.63 6.33
C GLY A 35 -1.98 6.19 6.24
N SER A 36 -1.13 5.93 7.23
CA SER A 36 0.31 6.21 7.17
C SER A 36 1.04 4.98 6.66
N PHE A 37 1.64 5.03 5.47
CA PHE A 37 2.54 3.97 5.02
C PHE A 37 3.70 3.80 6.01
N LYS A 38 4.04 2.55 6.35
CA LYS A 38 5.13 2.22 7.27
C LYS A 38 6.20 1.38 6.59
N ASP A 39 5.76 0.34 5.89
CA ASP A 39 6.68 -0.62 5.28
C ASP A 39 5.98 -1.41 4.17
N ILE A 40 6.78 -2.11 3.36
CA ILE A 40 6.30 -3.05 2.36
C ILE A 40 7.08 -4.37 2.47
N GLU A 41 6.36 -5.48 2.41
CA GLU A 41 6.98 -6.79 2.28
C GLU A 41 7.43 -7.01 0.83
N MET A 42 8.66 -6.60 0.53
CA MET A 42 9.34 -6.87 -0.73
C MET A 42 10.58 -7.73 -0.52
N ASN A 43 10.83 -8.65 -1.44
CA ASN A 43 12.12 -9.33 -1.50
C ASN A 43 13.21 -8.37 -1.98
N LYS A 44 14.49 -8.69 -1.74
CA LYS A 44 15.68 -7.85 -2.05
C LYS A 44 15.80 -7.38 -3.52
N VAL A 45 14.98 -7.92 -4.41
CA VAL A 45 14.92 -7.57 -5.86
C VAL A 45 13.79 -6.57 -6.16
N GLY A 46 13.09 -6.04 -5.14
CA GLY A 46 12.02 -5.06 -5.31
C GLY A 46 10.70 -5.63 -5.84
N CYS A 47 10.59 -6.96 -5.94
CA CYS A 47 9.36 -7.66 -6.30
C CYS A 47 8.70 -8.23 -5.04
N SER A 48 7.40 -7.98 -4.85
CA SER A 48 6.59 -8.73 -3.89
C SER A 48 6.40 -10.16 -4.42
N TRP A 49 6.78 -11.16 -3.63
CA TRP A 49 6.55 -12.55 -3.98
C TRP A 49 5.08 -12.90 -3.75
N GLY A 50 4.28 -12.92 -4.80
CA GLY A 50 2.93 -13.49 -4.76
C GLY A 50 1.86 -12.72 -5.53
N ALA A 51 0.63 -13.24 -5.46
CA ALA A 51 -0.57 -12.67 -6.10
C ALA A 51 -1.08 -11.38 -5.42
N ALA A 52 -0.34 -10.82 -4.46
CA ALA A 52 -0.75 -9.66 -3.68
C ALA A 52 0.45 -8.82 -3.25
N LEU A 53 0.22 -7.50 -3.18
CA LEU A 53 1.14 -6.53 -2.61
C LEU A 53 0.79 -6.33 -1.13
N CYS A 54 1.67 -6.78 -0.23
CA CYS A 54 1.48 -6.67 1.22
C CYS A 54 2.20 -5.42 1.77
N ILE A 55 1.44 -4.48 2.33
CA ILE A 55 1.98 -3.25 2.93
C ILE A 55 1.60 -3.14 4.40
N ARG A 56 2.44 -2.49 5.19
CA ARG A 56 2.16 -2.12 6.57
C ARG A 56 1.69 -0.67 6.62
N VAL A 57 0.52 -0.45 7.22
CA VAL A 57 -0.12 0.87 7.29
C VAL A 57 -0.59 1.15 8.72
N GLY A 58 -0.23 2.32 9.24
CA GLY A 58 -0.80 2.86 10.48
C GLY A 58 -2.15 3.49 10.20
N LEU A 59 -3.19 3.04 10.89
CA LEU A 59 -4.56 3.51 10.75
C LEU A 59 -5.06 4.17 12.04
N ASN A 60 -5.84 5.24 11.85
CA ASN A 60 -6.65 5.79 12.94
C ASN A 60 -7.88 4.89 13.17
N VAL A 61 -7.91 4.16 14.28
CA VAL A 61 -8.99 3.20 14.59
C VAL A 61 -10.27 3.88 15.11
N THR A 62 -10.23 5.18 15.38
CA THR A 62 -11.40 5.97 15.77
C THR A 62 -12.24 6.44 14.59
N GLN A 63 -11.73 6.26 13.36
CA GLN A 63 -12.40 6.66 12.12
C GLN A 63 -12.88 5.44 11.34
N PRO A 64 -13.97 5.57 10.56
CA PRO A 64 -14.41 4.49 9.69
C PRO A 64 -13.36 4.15 8.64
N LEU A 65 -13.21 2.86 8.34
CA LEU A 65 -12.31 2.39 7.29
C LEU A 65 -12.77 2.87 5.91
N LYS A 66 -11.80 3.27 5.08
CA LYS A 66 -12.04 3.59 3.67
C LYS A 66 -12.44 2.32 2.92
N ARG A 67 -13.68 2.29 2.41
CA ARG A 67 -14.23 1.13 1.68
C ARG A 67 -13.78 1.06 0.22
N VAL A 68 -13.61 2.21 -0.42
CA VAL A 68 -13.27 2.31 -1.84
C VAL A 68 -12.18 3.34 -2.02
N LEU A 69 -11.15 2.99 -2.78
CA LEU A 69 -10.05 3.87 -3.12
C LEU A 69 -9.85 3.91 -4.63
N LYS A 70 -9.97 5.10 -5.24
CA LYS A 70 -9.59 5.29 -6.63
C LYS A 70 -8.09 5.55 -6.72
N VAL A 71 -7.38 4.62 -7.32
CA VAL A 71 -5.95 4.75 -7.64
C VAL A 71 -5.84 5.17 -9.10
N ARG A 72 -5.04 6.19 -9.39
CA ARG A 72 -4.70 6.55 -10.78
C ARG A 72 -3.33 5.96 -11.07
N SER A 73 -3.24 5.19 -12.15
CA SER A 73 -1.94 4.85 -12.74
C SER A 73 -1.43 6.08 -13.47
N THR A 74 -0.23 6.54 -13.15
CA THR A 74 0.51 7.42 -14.04
C THR A 74 1.41 6.52 -14.88
N SER A 75 0.88 5.93 -15.95
CA SER A 75 1.70 5.32 -16.99
C SER A 75 1.26 5.86 -18.34
N TRP A 76 2.08 6.72 -18.93
CA TRP A 76 1.90 7.17 -20.31
C TRP A 76 3.10 6.85 -21.22
N GLU A 77 4.24 6.36 -20.71
CA GLU A 77 5.43 5.98 -21.49
C GLU A 77 6.10 4.78 -20.79
N GLU A 78 6.08 3.57 -21.38
CA GLU A 78 7.28 2.85 -21.85
C GLU A 78 6.86 1.64 -22.73
N LEU A 79 6.10 1.86 -23.81
CA LEU A 79 5.85 0.81 -24.83
C LEU A 79 5.93 1.31 -26.29
N LEU A 80 6.58 2.43 -26.56
CA LEU A 80 6.99 2.80 -27.91
C LEU A 80 8.38 3.44 -27.87
N VAL A 81 9.43 2.61 -27.89
CA VAL A 81 10.58 2.56 -28.83
C VAL A 81 11.47 1.40 -28.39
#